data_AF-A0A165Z3H8-F1
#
_entry.id   AF-A0A165Z3H8-F1
#
_cell.length_a   1.000
_cell.length_b   1.000
_cell.length_c   1.000
_cell.angle_alpha   90.00
_cell.angle_beta   90.00
_cell.angle_gamma   90.00
#
_symmetry.space_group_name_H-M   'P 1'
#
loop_
_entity.id
_entity.type
_entity.pdbx_description
1 polymer ?
#
loop_
_entity_poly.entity_id
_entity_poly.type
_entity_poly.pdbx_seq_one_letter_code
_entity_poly.pdbx_strand_id
1 'polypeptide(L)'
;MVDNVSTAHPDLRKQLAELELVHASILAYNPRTARPPVLDSSVDALPAPSQTLPGLRPFHESVLRDKEALAGFLADPHVAELPPLSTNAPYLISVWKEVLAASASGPILAVGKTFFDGKPGRVRQAKGQGGKSAKDTGVKVDVVAEDGRSWIRVNTTKNSRLLAEFREIDSYDTGSESEDEHGRPSLAQTQFDNSLLSAGRALFAAAHANPFPAQDGPRAPDVTLRLTRLDPSSSDDKRIAHTVDLLRDMGMTVLLGDRPDNLPVSSVTGASTITELVPTTRVNLDLSILIAFISDLTHAALPATTEEAEQRFVPSASYIEWKRSRLRTKRGQDGEDDADAEAEADDDLIKHSRALAEQQKQEMTQGLLHEVHKRLSMSSKSADLSDVEFWTTKEARDRCLRIVAKIGGPDERRRVEALFPSGDCPLKQAEQEYWRESRYPVNFLPLLPIRIYPTATPEDPSQPTSQFAAALEATCRDLLVQGPTDNPKQAPPPPTWQKANGAALHSEEIEKLSATLDNTSIVQQQTSPGDEIGRASVTRANPKLTEHTVHSMLWGAACGSTTLTANRASVKAFLREMRVRGLGTGGVDALENDSNKRGVEDAVIWTVDPRSLAEGMRSDFTTQ
;
A
#
# COMPACT_ATOMS: atom_id res chain seq x y z
N MET A 1 -0.88 45.51 42.41
CA MET A 1 -0.18 44.19 42.33
C MET A 1 -0.84 43.20 41.36
N VAL A 2 -1.82 43.60 40.54
CA VAL A 2 -2.53 42.69 39.62
C VAL A 2 -1.98 42.75 38.18
N ASP A 3 -1.16 43.75 37.83
CA ASP A 3 -0.67 43.93 36.45
C ASP A 3 0.60 43.14 36.07
N ASN A 4 1.29 42.50 37.02
CA ASN A 4 2.57 41.81 36.74
C ASN A 4 2.44 40.34 36.30
N VAL A 5 1.26 39.71 36.42
CA VAL A 5 1.07 38.31 36.01
C VAL A 5 0.92 38.18 34.49
N SER A 6 0.52 39.26 33.80
CA SER A 6 0.25 39.26 32.35
C SER A 6 1.52 39.20 31.48
N THR A 7 2.69 39.53 32.03
CA THR A 7 3.96 39.65 31.28
C THR A 7 4.97 38.53 31.54
N ALA A 8 4.69 37.59 32.44
CA ALA A 8 5.61 36.49 32.75
C ALA A 8 5.81 35.55 31.53
N HIS A 9 7.06 35.22 31.25
CA HIS A 9 7.53 34.32 30.18
C HIS A 9 6.96 34.65 28.78
N PRO A 10 7.30 35.81 28.18
CA PRO A 10 6.76 36.23 26.89
C PRO A 10 7.05 35.22 25.76
N ASP A 11 8.22 34.58 25.79
CA ASP A 11 8.61 33.57 24.80
C ASP A 11 7.74 32.31 24.87
N LEU A 12 7.36 31.86 26.07
CA LEU A 12 6.49 30.69 26.24
C LEU A 12 5.06 30.99 25.82
N ARG A 13 4.58 32.20 26.07
CA ARG A 13 3.27 32.66 25.59
C ARG A 13 3.23 32.73 24.06
N LYS A 14 4.30 33.23 23.43
CA LYS A 14 4.46 33.23 21.97
C LYS A 14 4.43 31.80 21.42
N GLN A 15 5.18 30.87 22.02
CA GLN A 15 5.20 29.46 21.62
C GLN A 15 3.85 28.78 21.78
N LEU A 16 3.09 29.09 22.84
CA LEU A 16 1.73 28.58 23.01
C LEU A 16 0.81 29.05 21.88
N ALA A 17 0.83 30.34 21.54
CA ALA A 17 0.04 30.88 20.43
C ALA A 17 0.42 30.25 19.08
N GLU A 18 1.71 30.04 18.84
CA GLU A 18 2.19 29.34 17.64
C GLU A 18 1.75 27.87 17.61
N LEU A 19 1.78 27.14 18.74
CA LEU A 19 1.28 25.77 18.84
C LEU A 19 -0.24 25.67 18.63
N GLU A 20 -1.01 26.66 19.07
CA GLU A 20 -2.45 26.73 18.79
C GLU A 20 -2.73 26.85 17.30
N LEU A 21 -1.97 27.70 16.60
CA LEU A 21 -2.04 27.83 15.15
C LEU A 21 -1.63 26.53 14.45
N VAL A 22 -0.54 25.88 14.89
CA VAL A 22 -0.10 24.57 14.37
C VAL A 22 -1.18 23.52 14.58
N HIS A 23 -1.77 23.44 15.77
CA HIS A 23 -2.84 22.49 16.08
C HIS A 23 -4.06 22.68 15.18
N ALA A 24 -4.53 23.92 15.01
CA ALA A 24 -5.63 24.24 14.10
C ALA A 24 -5.28 23.91 12.64
N SER A 25 -4.04 24.21 12.23
CA SER A 25 -3.53 23.92 10.89
C SER A 25 -3.46 22.42 10.60
N ILE A 26 -3.04 21.59 11.55
CA ILE A 26 -3.03 20.13 11.41
C ILE A 26 -4.45 19.58 11.21
N LEU A 27 -5.43 20.08 11.96
CA LEU A 27 -6.83 19.66 11.82
C LEU A 27 -7.43 20.07 10.46
N ALA A 28 -7.00 21.19 9.90
CA ALA A 28 -7.41 21.66 8.58
C ALA A 28 -6.57 21.06 7.43
N TYR A 29 -5.48 20.35 7.74
CA TYR A 29 -4.55 19.84 6.74
C TYR A 29 -5.12 18.61 6.04
N ASN A 30 -5.33 18.74 4.72
CA ASN A 30 -5.69 17.62 3.87
C ASN A 30 -4.46 17.19 3.05
N PRO A 31 -3.80 16.07 3.40
CA PRO A 31 -2.57 15.68 2.73
C PRO A 31 -2.87 15.33 1.26
N ARG A 32 -2.11 15.94 0.35
CA ARG A 32 -1.96 15.46 -1.02
C ARG A 32 -1.15 14.18 -0.98
N THR A 33 -1.78 13.08 -0.60
CA THR A 33 -1.18 11.75 -0.74
C THR A 33 -1.35 11.33 -2.18
N ALA A 34 -0.24 11.02 -2.85
CA ALA A 34 -0.30 10.48 -4.19
C ALA A 34 -1.06 9.14 -4.12
N ARG A 35 -2.25 9.12 -4.73
CA ARG A 35 -3.07 7.92 -4.77
C ARG A 35 -2.44 6.99 -5.80
N PRO A 36 -2.25 5.70 -5.49
CA PRO A 36 -1.86 4.77 -6.54
C PRO A 36 -2.98 4.77 -7.60
N PRO A 37 -2.65 4.62 -8.90
CA PRO A 37 -3.63 4.59 -10.00
C PRO A 37 -4.40 3.26 -10.00
N VAL A 38 -5.14 3.02 -8.90
CA VAL A 38 -5.95 1.83 -8.63
C VAL A 38 -7.40 2.28 -8.60
N LEU A 39 -8.15 1.87 -9.62
CA LEU A 39 -9.57 2.08 -9.71
C LEU A 39 -10.30 1.00 -8.89
N ASP A 40 -10.93 1.37 -7.77
CA ASP A 40 -11.74 0.43 -6.97
C ASP A 40 -13.23 0.67 -7.23
N SER A 41 -13.90 -0.32 -7.83
CA SER A 41 -15.33 -0.29 -8.15
C SER A 41 -16.14 -1.29 -7.30
N SER A 42 -15.58 -1.78 -6.20
CA SER A 42 -16.29 -2.65 -5.25
C SER A 42 -17.39 -1.92 -4.48
N VAL A 43 -18.48 -2.60 -4.12
CA VAL A 43 -19.59 -2.05 -3.32
C VAL A 43 -19.11 -1.57 -1.93
N ASP A 44 -18.12 -2.25 -1.36
CA ASP A 44 -17.42 -1.87 -0.11
C ASP A 44 -16.29 -0.84 -0.33
N ALA A 45 -16.23 -0.18 -1.49
CA ALA A 45 -15.39 0.98 -1.68
C ALA A 45 -15.96 2.13 -0.84
N LEU A 46 -15.69 2.11 0.47
CA LEU A 46 -15.85 3.28 1.32
C LEU A 46 -15.23 4.47 0.61
N PRO A 47 -15.85 5.68 0.62
CA PRO A 47 -15.23 6.87 0.08
C PRO A 47 -13.84 6.94 0.69
N ALA A 48 -12.82 6.82 -0.16
CA ALA A 48 -11.46 6.44 0.25
C ALA A 48 -11.13 7.13 1.56
N PRO A 49 -10.98 6.41 2.69
CA PRO A 49 -10.74 7.05 3.98
C PRO A 49 -9.57 7.99 3.76
N SER A 50 -9.73 9.26 4.15
CA SER A 50 -8.70 10.29 3.98
C SER A 50 -7.38 9.65 4.37
N GLN A 51 -6.51 9.40 3.38
CA GLN A 51 -5.33 8.57 3.61
C GLN A 51 -4.53 9.27 4.70
N THR A 52 -4.50 8.65 5.88
CA THR A 52 -3.88 9.26 7.04
C THR A 52 -2.38 9.26 6.78
N LEU A 53 -1.83 10.45 6.58
CA LEU A 53 -0.40 10.65 6.36
C LEU A 53 0.38 9.93 7.47
N PRO A 54 1.24 8.94 7.15
CA PRO A 54 1.98 8.19 8.15
C PRO A 54 2.75 9.11 9.10
N GLY A 55 2.56 8.90 10.40
CA GLY A 55 3.21 9.67 11.46
C GLY A 55 2.56 11.03 11.78
N LEU A 56 1.56 11.49 11.00
CA LEU A 56 0.84 12.73 11.30
C LEU A 56 0.05 12.65 12.61
N ARG A 57 -0.61 11.51 12.89
CA ARG A 57 -1.34 11.32 14.16
C ARG A 57 -0.41 11.36 15.39
N PRO A 58 0.67 10.56 15.47
CA PRO A 58 1.64 10.69 16.57
C PRO A 58 2.24 12.10 16.71
N PHE A 59 2.46 12.80 15.59
CA PHE A 59 2.92 14.18 15.60
C PHE A 59 1.88 15.14 16.19
N HIS A 60 0.61 15.02 15.76
CA HIS A 60 -0.52 15.77 16.31
C HIS A 60 -0.69 15.57 17.82
N GLU A 61 -0.59 14.32 18.29
CA GLU A 61 -0.62 13.99 19.72
C GLU A 61 0.54 14.64 20.49
N SER A 62 1.72 14.74 19.87
CA SER A 62 2.88 15.42 20.48
C SER A 62 2.66 16.93 20.57
N VAL A 63 2.08 17.55 19.54
CA VAL A 63 1.68 18.97 19.54
C VAL A 63 0.65 19.24 20.62
N LEU A 64 -0.39 18.40 20.74
CA LEU A 64 -1.44 18.56 21.73
C LEU A 64 -0.89 18.48 23.15
N ARG A 65 -0.02 17.49 23.42
CA ARG A 65 0.62 17.31 24.72
C ARG A 65 1.45 18.53 25.15
N ASP A 66 2.31 19.04 24.25
CA ASP A 66 3.14 20.21 24.56
C ASP A 66 2.30 21.48 24.71
N LYS A 67 1.24 21.64 23.91
CA LYS A 67 0.26 22.73 24.04
C LYS A 67 -0.41 22.71 25.41
N GLU A 68 -0.94 21.55 25.83
CA GLU A 68 -1.61 21.40 27.13
C GLU A 68 -0.65 21.64 28.30
N ALA A 69 0.59 21.14 28.22
CA ALA A 69 1.61 21.36 29.24
C ALA A 69 1.96 22.86 29.38
N LEU A 70 2.13 23.59 28.26
CA LEU A 70 2.41 25.03 28.29
C LEU A 70 1.21 25.83 28.79
N ALA A 71 -0.01 25.51 28.35
CA ALA A 71 -1.22 26.16 28.82
C ALA A 71 -1.41 25.96 30.33
N GLY A 72 -1.20 24.74 30.83
CA GLY A 72 -1.26 24.43 32.26
C GLY A 72 -0.21 25.19 33.07
N PHE A 73 1.04 25.24 32.61
CA PHE A 73 2.11 25.99 33.28
C PHE A 73 1.82 27.51 33.32
N LEU A 74 1.35 28.08 32.22
CA LEU A 74 1.05 29.51 32.12
C LEU A 74 -0.23 29.93 32.86
N ALA A 75 -1.09 28.97 33.23
CA ALA A 75 -2.27 29.20 34.04
C ALA A 75 -1.97 29.22 35.55
N ASP A 76 -0.76 28.83 35.98
CA ASP A 76 -0.37 28.88 37.40
C ASP A 76 -0.29 30.34 37.89
N PRO A 77 -1.03 30.73 38.95
CA PRO A 77 -0.94 32.07 39.53
C PRO A 77 0.48 32.51 39.94
N HIS A 78 1.38 31.56 40.23
CA HIS A 78 2.77 31.82 40.63
C HIS A 78 3.78 31.67 39.49
N VAL A 79 3.34 31.59 38.23
CA VAL A 79 4.21 31.34 37.06
C VAL A 79 5.35 32.35 36.93
N ALA A 80 5.18 33.58 37.41
CA ALA A 80 6.21 34.62 37.40
C ALA A 80 7.43 34.28 38.27
N GLU A 81 7.25 33.43 39.29
CA GLU A 81 8.30 33.02 40.23
C GLU A 81 8.96 31.69 39.81
N LEU A 82 8.36 30.97 38.87
CA LEU A 82 8.83 29.68 38.39
C LEU A 82 9.85 29.84 37.25
N PRO A 83 10.87 28.96 37.17
CA PRO A 83 11.75 28.90 36.00
C PRO A 83 10.94 28.51 34.75
N PRO A 84 11.38 28.94 33.56
CA PRO A 84 10.69 28.62 32.31
C PRO A 84 10.60 27.10 32.09
N LEU A 85 9.40 26.64 31.71
CA LEU A 85 9.15 25.23 31.42
C LEU A 85 10.03 24.73 30.26
N SER A 86 10.61 23.54 30.41
CA SER A 86 11.25 22.84 29.30
C SER A 86 10.19 22.32 28.33
N THR A 87 10.21 22.77 27.08
CA THR A 87 9.23 22.41 26.05
C THR A 87 9.92 22.05 24.72
N ASN A 88 9.27 21.18 23.95
CA ASN A 88 9.63 20.84 22.58
C ASN A 88 8.95 21.74 21.55
N ALA A 89 8.16 22.73 21.97
CA ALA A 89 7.40 23.62 21.09
C ALA A 89 8.23 24.17 19.91
N PRO A 90 9.47 24.69 20.10
CA PRO A 90 10.26 25.18 18.97
C PRO A 90 10.54 24.13 17.90
N TYR A 91 10.76 22.87 18.29
CA TYR A 91 10.97 21.78 17.34
C TYR A 91 9.67 21.42 16.61
N LEU A 92 8.56 21.29 17.34
CA LEU A 92 7.27 20.91 16.77
C LEU A 92 6.76 21.97 15.77
N ILE A 93 6.88 23.24 16.12
CA ILE A 93 6.52 24.37 15.25
C ILE A 93 7.34 24.33 13.96
N SER A 94 8.67 24.22 14.06
CA SER A 94 9.53 24.16 12.88
C SER A 94 9.28 22.93 12.00
N VAL A 95 9.01 21.75 12.58
CA VAL A 95 8.63 20.56 11.79
C VAL A 95 7.36 20.83 11.01
N TRP A 96 6.34 21.44 11.61
CA TRP A 96 5.10 21.75 10.91
C TRP A 96 5.30 22.78 9.79
N LYS A 97 6.11 23.81 10.02
CA LYS A 97 6.49 24.78 8.98
C LYS A 97 7.18 24.09 7.79
N GLU A 98 8.03 23.09 8.03
CA GLU A 98 8.63 22.28 6.96
C GLU A 98 7.59 21.42 6.22
N VAL A 99 6.63 20.81 6.93
CA VAL A 99 5.53 20.07 6.30
C VAL A 99 4.75 20.97 5.33
N LEU A 100 4.36 22.16 5.77
CA LEU A 100 3.63 23.11 4.93
C LEU A 100 4.45 23.56 3.72
N ALA A 101 5.72 23.91 3.91
CA ALA A 101 6.58 24.34 2.82
C ALA A 101 6.85 23.22 1.80
N ALA A 102 7.14 22.00 2.27
CA ALA A 102 7.34 20.85 1.41
C ALA A 102 6.05 20.48 0.66
N SER A 103 4.88 20.65 1.29
CA SER A 103 3.59 20.35 0.66
C SER A 103 3.25 21.28 -0.51
N ALA A 104 3.88 22.45 -0.59
CA ALA A 104 3.76 23.35 -1.72
C ALA A 104 4.55 22.87 -2.95
N SER A 105 5.61 22.06 -2.74
CA SER A 105 6.50 21.58 -3.80
C SER A 105 6.12 20.16 -4.26
N GLY A 106 5.50 19.36 -3.41
CA GLY A 106 5.08 18.00 -3.77
C GLY A 106 4.29 17.28 -2.67
N PRO A 107 3.87 16.02 -2.92
CA PRO A 107 3.17 15.20 -1.93
C PRO A 107 4.07 14.90 -0.72
N ILE A 108 3.46 14.86 0.47
CA ILE A 108 4.15 14.42 1.70
C ILE A 108 3.91 12.92 1.87
N LEU A 109 4.98 12.16 2.04
CA LEU A 109 4.94 10.71 2.19
C LEU A 109 4.84 10.28 3.65
N ALA A 110 5.55 10.97 4.56
CA ALA A 110 5.53 10.67 5.99
C ALA A 110 6.05 11.84 6.84
N VAL A 111 5.62 11.88 8.11
CA VAL A 111 6.15 12.75 9.15
C VAL A 111 6.80 11.89 10.24
N GLY A 112 8.04 12.19 10.63
CA GLY A 112 8.75 11.52 11.72
C GLY A 112 9.14 10.06 11.46
N LYS A 113 9.45 9.70 10.21
CA LYS A 113 9.82 8.33 9.80
C LYS A 113 11.26 8.00 10.22
N THR A 114 11.52 6.76 10.62
CA THR A 114 12.88 6.27 10.94
C THR A 114 13.40 5.34 9.85
N PHE A 115 14.62 5.58 9.39
CA PHE A 115 15.33 4.79 8.39
C PHE A 115 16.55 4.09 9.02
N PHE A 116 17.02 3.02 8.40
CA PHE A 116 18.14 2.22 8.91
C PHE A 116 19.26 2.16 7.87
N ASP A 117 20.50 1.99 8.31
CA ASP A 117 21.74 2.03 7.50
C ASP A 117 21.95 0.81 6.58
N GLY A 118 20.88 0.06 6.29
CA GLY A 118 20.85 -0.91 5.21
C GLY A 118 21.75 -2.14 5.36
N LYS A 119 22.35 -2.43 6.53
CA LYS A 119 23.08 -3.69 6.73
C LYS A 119 22.12 -4.89 6.56
N PRO A 120 22.18 -5.63 5.43
CA PRO A 120 21.27 -6.73 5.20
C PRO A 120 21.78 -7.92 6.03
N GLY A 121 20.97 -8.42 6.97
CA GLY A 121 21.24 -9.74 7.56
C GLY A 121 21.12 -9.91 9.08
N ARG A 122 20.83 -8.88 9.89
CA ARG A 122 20.39 -9.13 11.28
C ARG A 122 18.88 -9.07 11.39
N VAL A 123 18.25 -10.14 10.90
CA VAL A 123 16.95 -10.59 11.41
C VAL A 123 17.10 -10.69 12.93
N ARG A 124 16.32 -9.89 13.68
CA ARG A 124 16.16 -10.07 15.13
C ARG A 124 15.59 -11.47 15.34
N GLN A 125 16.42 -12.46 15.64
CA GLN A 125 15.95 -13.60 16.40
C GLN A 125 15.63 -13.07 17.79
N ALA A 126 14.36 -13.13 18.18
CA ALA A 126 14.02 -13.09 19.59
C ALA A 126 14.66 -14.33 20.24
N LYS A 127 15.79 -14.17 20.90
CA LYS A 127 16.34 -15.18 21.79
C LYS A 127 16.68 -14.58 23.14
N GLY A 128 16.41 -15.41 24.14
CA GLY A 128 16.41 -15.19 25.57
C GLY A 128 17.48 -14.28 26.15
N GLN A 129 17.08 -13.70 27.28
CA GLN A 129 17.89 -13.16 28.37
C GLN A 129 19.41 -13.37 28.25
N GLY A 130 20.15 -12.26 28.31
CA GLY A 130 21.57 -12.25 28.71
C GLY A 130 22.55 -11.80 27.63
N GLY A 131 22.59 -10.50 27.32
CA GLY A 131 23.69 -9.90 26.56
C GLY A 131 23.35 -8.55 25.94
N LYS A 132 23.99 -7.47 26.42
CA LYS A 132 23.86 -6.10 25.87
C LYS A 132 24.45 -6.07 24.45
N SER A 133 23.65 -6.40 23.43
CA SER A 133 24.00 -6.15 22.03
C SER A 133 23.63 -4.71 21.65
N ALA A 134 24.54 -4.03 20.97
CA ALA A 134 24.37 -2.65 20.49
C ALA A 134 23.07 -2.53 19.70
N LYS A 135 22.20 -1.62 20.14
CA LYS A 135 20.89 -1.37 19.55
C LYS A 135 21.12 -0.65 18.22
N ASP A 136 20.83 -1.30 17.09
CA ASP A 136 20.80 -0.62 15.77
C ASP A 136 19.96 0.65 15.90
N THR A 137 20.65 1.79 15.80
CA THR A 137 20.12 3.12 16.08
C THR A 137 19.67 3.68 14.74
N GLY A 138 18.41 3.42 14.38
CA GLY A 138 17.82 4.02 13.17
C GLY A 138 17.86 5.55 13.22
N VAL A 139 17.90 6.18 12.05
CA VAL A 139 17.94 7.64 11.88
C VAL A 139 16.54 8.17 11.62
N LYS A 140 16.06 9.06 12.49
CA LYS A 140 14.78 9.74 12.32
C LYS A 140 14.90 10.86 11.29
N VAL A 141 13.97 10.91 10.35
CA VAL A 141 13.71 11.97 9.38
C VAL A 141 12.37 12.61 9.75
N ASP A 142 12.30 13.94 9.81
CA ASP A 142 11.11 14.63 10.31
C ASP A 142 10.05 14.81 9.22
N VAL A 143 10.46 15.09 7.98
CA VAL A 143 9.56 15.19 6.83
C VAL A 143 10.15 14.41 5.67
N VAL A 144 9.36 13.52 5.09
CA VAL A 144 9.68 12.82 3.85
C VAL A 144 8.72 13.33 2.78
N ALA A 145 9.23 14.02 1.78
CA ALA A 145 8.46 14.72 0.75
C ALA A 145 8.86 14.28 -0.66
N GLU A 146 8.10 14.74 -1.66
CA GLU A 146 8.36 14.51 -3.09
C GLU A 146 8.50 13.01 -3.39
N ASP A 147 7.55 12.21 -2.91
CA ASP A 147 7.53 10.75 -3.05
C ASP A 147 8.79 10.05 -2.52
N GLY A 148 9.44 10.67 -1.54
CA GLY A 148 10.64 10.13 -0.90
C GLY A 148 11.94 10.66 -1.48
N ARG A 149 11.90 11.53 -2.49
CA ARG A 149 13.08 12.18 -3.10
C ARG A 149 13.72 13.21 -2.16
N SER A 150 12.94 13.83 -1.28
CA SER A 150 13.41 14.89 -0.38
C SER A 150 13.23 14.50 1.08
N TRP A 151 14.32 14.53 1.84
CA TRP A 151 14.34 14.22 3.27
C TRP A 151 14.73 15.46 4.06
N ILE A 152 13.90 15.83 5.04
CA ILE A 152 14.14 17.01 5.87
C ILE A 152 14.30 16.57 7.33
N ARG A 153 15.43 16.96 7.93
CA ARG A 153 15.70 16.82 9.36
C ARG A 153 15.76 18.19 10.01
N VAL A 154 14.94 18.41 11.03
CA VAL A 154 14.91 19.63 11.84
C VAL A 154 15.75 19.41 13.10
N ASN A 155 16.65 20.34 13.38
CA ASN A 155 17.48 20.36 14.58
C ASN A 155 17.48 21.77 15.20
N THR A 156 17.26 21.82 16.52
CA THR A 156 17.13 23.06 17.32
C THR A 156 18.41 23.41 18.09
N THR A 157 19.56 22.87 17.70
CA THR A 157 20.87 23.14 18.34
C THR A 157 21.21 24.62 18.26
N LYS A 158 21.71 25.17 19.38
CA LYS A 158 22.19 26.56 19.49
C LYS A 158 23.70 26.63 19.44
N ASN A 159 24.25 27.81 19.14
CA ASN A 159 25.68 28.09 19.24
C ASN A 159 26.26 27.71 20.61
N SER A 160 25.57 28.08 21.70
CA SER A 160 26.04 27.79 23.07
C SER A 160 26.19 26.29 23.36
N ARG A 161 25.39 25.44 22.72
CA ARG A 161 25.49 23.99 22.86
C ARG A 161 26.73 23.46 22.13
N LEU A 162 26.96 23.90 20.89
CA LEU A 162 28.17 23.51 20.15
C LEU A 162 29.44 24.03 20.84
N LEU A 163 29.43 25.24 21.38
CA LEU A 163 30.55 25.77 22.15
C LEU A 163 30.84 24.93 23.40
N ALA A 164 29.82 24.39 24.05
CA ALA A 164 30.01 23.47 25.16
C ALA A 164 30.65 22.15 24.69
N GLU A 165 30.19 21.58 23.57
CA GLU A 165 30.79 20.41 22.95
C GLU A 165 32.25 20.66 22.55
N PHE A 166 32.56 21.83 21.98
CA PHE A 166 33.93 22.20 21.64
C PHE A 166 34.83 22.32 22.86
N ARG A 167 34.34 22.95 23.95
CA ARG A 167 35.11 23.03 25.20
C ARG A 167 35.33 21.66 25.82
N GLU A 168 34.35 20.77 25.71
CA GLU A 168 34.48 19.38 26.13
C GLU A 168 35.57 18.68 25.32
N ILE A 169 35.56 18.79 23.99
CA ILE A 169 36.60 18.25 23.10
C ILE A 169 37.98 18.83 23.45
N ASP A 170 38.09 20.16 23.57
CA ASP A 170 39.33 20.88 23.91
C ASP A 170 39.85 20.48 25.30
N SER A 171 38.96 20.14 26.24
CA SER A 171 39.35 19.72 27.59
C SER A 171 40.01 18.34 27.64
N TYR A 172 39.78 17.50 26.63
CA TYR A 172 40.46 16.21 26.48
C TYR A 172 41.78 16.33 25.71
N ASP A 173 42.05 17.47 25.07
CA ASP A 173 43.31 17.80 24.42
C ASP A 173 44.34 18.39 25.41
N THR A 174 44.48 17.73 26.56
CA THR A 174 45.57 18.05 27.50
C THR A 174 46.82 17.36 26.99
N GLY A 175 47.68 18.11 26.29
CA GLY A 175 48.94 17.65 25.68
C GLY A 175 49.98 17.09 26.66
N SER A 176 49.68 15.97 27.30
CA SER A 176 50.60 15.16 28.08
C SER A 176 50.95 13.94 27.26
N GLU A 177 52.07 13.99 26.55
CA GLU A 177 52.84 12.81 26.18
C GLU A 177 53.32 12.12 27.48
N SER A 178 52.42 11.40 28.16
CA SER A 178 52.82 10.40 29.13
C SER A 178 52.85 9.07 28.40
N GLU A 179 54.06 8.64 28.06
CA GLU A 179 54.37 7.25 27.72
C GLU A 179 53.98 6.37 28.91
N ASP A 180 52.73 5.90 28.97
CA ASP A 180 52.37 4.83 29.90
C ASP A 180 51.48 3.80 29.22
N GLU A 181 52.01 2.60 29.30
CA GLU A 181 51.60 1.32 28.78
C GLU A 181 50.19 0.90 29.27
N HIS A 182 49.49 0.14 28.42
CA HIS A 182 48.28 -0.67 28.69
C HIS A 182 46.90 -0.06 28.35
N GLY A 183 46.51 -0.19 27.07
CA GLY A 183 45.21 -0.75 26.65
C GLY A 183 43.90 -0.06 27.06
N ARG A 184 43.92 1.19 27.56
CA ARG A 184 42.69 1.96 27.80
C ARG A 184 42.30 2.75 26.54
N PRO A 185 41.03 2.69 26.08
CA PRO A 185 40.59 3.53 24.97
C PRO A 185 40.67 5.00 25.39
N SER A 186 41.39 5.80 24.62
CA SER A 186 41.49 7.25 24.83
C SER A 186 40.11 7.89 24.63
N LEU A 187 39.73 8.80 25.54
CA LEU A 187 38.53 9.63 25.43
C LEU A 187 38.77 10.86 24.53
N ALA A 188 40.02 11.15 24.17
CA ALA A 188 40.35 12.26 23.29
C ALA A 188 39.93 11.93 21.86
N GLN A 189 39.12 12.82 21.26
CA GLN A 189 38.73 12.69 19.86
C GLN A 189 39.95 12.96 18.95
N THR A 190 40.19 12.07 17.98
CA THR A 190 41.31 12.21 17.03
C THR A 190 40.98 13.11 15.83
N GLN A 191 39.70 13.47 15.65
CA GLN A 191 39.21 14.30 14.55
C GLN A 191 38.18 15.29 15.09
N PHE A 192 38.03 16.44 14.41
CA PHE A 192 36.99 17.42 14.72
C PHE A 192 35.61 16.84 14.44
N ASP A 193 34.94 16.30 15.48
CA ASP A 193 33.68 15.57 15.33
C ASP A 193 32.67 15.89 16.43
N ASN A 194 31.74 16.79 16.12
CA ASN A 194 30.65 17.17 17.01
C ASN A 194 29.35 16.41 16.72
N SER A 195 28.34 16.60 17.58
CA SER A 195 27.07 15.90 17.47
C SER A 195 26.32 16.16 16.16
N LEU A 196 26.46 17.33 15.54
CA LEU A 196 25.84 17.64 14.25
C LEU A 196 26.51 16.90 13.10
N LEU A 197 27.85 16.81 13.08
CA LEU A 197 28.59 16.07 12.07
C LEU A 197 28.29 14.57 12.14
N SER A 198 28.24 14.01 13.36
CA SER A 198 27.84 12.63 13.59
C SER A 198 26.40 12.35 13.12
N ALA A 199 25.45 13.22 13.45
CA ALA A 199 24.07 13.11 12.98
C ALA A 199 23.96 13.25 11.45
N GLY A 200 24.72 14.16 10.84
CA GLY A 200 24.78 14.39 9.40
C GLY A 200 25.29 13.16 8.65
N ARG A 201 26.39 12.55 9.09
CA ARG A 201 26.92 11.31 8.48
C ARG A 201 25.94 10.15 8.60
N ALA A 202 25.28 10.00 9.76
CA ALA A 202 24.27 8.96 9.93
C ALA A 202 23.09 9.16 8.98
N LEU A 203 22.61 10.40 8.83
CA LEU A 203 21.52 10.75 7.92
C LEU A 203 21.89 10.52 6.45
N PHE A 204 23.09 10.92 6.05
CA PHE A 204 23.61 10.70 4.70
C PHE A 204 23.75 9.21 4.39
N ALA A 205 24.31 8.41 5.31
CA ALA A 205 24.42 6.96 5.15
C ALA A 205 23.04 6.29 5.06
N ALA A 206 22.08 6.71 5.88
CA ALA A 206 20.71 6.20 5.82
C ALA A 206 20.03 6.55 4.49
N ALA A 207 20.25 7.75 3.94
CA ALA A 207 19.74 8.13 2.62
C ALA A 207 20.29 7.23 1.51
N HIS A 208 21.61 6.98 1.49
CA HIS A 208 22.25 6.11 0.49
C HIS A 208 21.83 4.64 0.61
N ALA A 209 21.54 4.19 1.82
CA ALA A 209 21.04 2.84 2.07
C ALA A 209 19.55 2.65 1.69
N ASN A 210 18.81 3.73 1.46
CA ASN A 210 17.37 3.69 1.15
C ASN A 210 17.08 4.54 -0.10
N PRO A 211 17.61 4.17 -1.28
CA PRO A 211 17.37 4.90 -2.52
C PRO A 211 15.91 4.81 -2.94
N PHE A 212 15.44 5.83 -3.65
CA PHE A 212 14.14 5.82 -4.34
C PHE A 212 14.34 5.43 -5.81
N PRO A 213 13.29 4.96 -6.51
CA PRO A 213 13.38 4.55 -7.91
C PRO A 213 13.26 5.79 -8.81
N ALA A 214 14.28 6.08 -9.60
CA ALA A 214 14.23 7.08 -10.66
C ALA A 214 14.27 6.41 -12.05
N GLN A 215 13.90 7.15 -13.10
CA GLN A 215 13.93 6.65 -14.49
C GLN A 215 15.32 6.15 -14.90
N ASP A 216 16.37 6.81 -14.43
CA ASP A 216 17.77 6.45 -14.72
C ASP A 216 18.39 5.45 -13.70
N GLY A 217 17.55 4.83 -12.85
CA GLY A 217 17.97 3.87 -11.82
C GLY A 217 17.76 4.36 -10.38
N PRO A 218 18.11 3.53 -9.37
CA PRO A 218 17.95 3.90 -7.96
C PRO A 218 18.84 5.10 -7.59
N ARG A 219 18.25 6.13 -6.97
CA ARG A 219 18.95 7.35 -6.55
C ARG A 219 18.73 7.62 -5.06
N ALA A 220 19.77 8.09 -4.37
CA ALA A 220 19.65 8.52 -2.99
C ALA A 220 18.81 9.82 -2.89
N PRO A 221 17.98 9.99 -1.85
CA PRO A 221 17.20 11.20 -1.64
C PRO A 221 18.08 12.39 -1.30
N ASP A 222 17.64 13.57 -1.72
CA ASP A 222 18.26 14.84 -1.38
C ASP A 222 17.99 15.15 0.10
N VAL A 223 19.07 15.31 0.87
CA VAL A 223 19.01 15.49 2.33
C VAL A 223 19.12 16.97 2.68
N THR A 224 18.12 17.48 3.38
CA THR A 224 18.10 18.82 3.96
C THR A 224 18.18 18.78 5.48
N LEU A 225 19.15 19.49 6.05
CA LEU A 225 19.28 19.71 7.49
C LEU A 225 18.91 21.16 7.83
N ARG A 226 17.79 21.33 8.51
CA ARG A 226 17.30 22.63 9.00
C ARG A 226 17.82 22.86 10.42
N LEU A 227 18.70 23.84 10.59
CA LEU A 227 19.29 24.24 11.87
C LEU A 227 18.62 25.53 12.37
N THR A 228 17.52 25.41 13.12
CA THR A 228 16.59 26.52 13.35
C THR A 228 17.13 27.57 14.33
N ARG A 229 18.10 27.21 15.17
CA ARG A 229 18.67 28.05 16.22
C ARG A 229 20.19 28.21 16.15
N LEU A 230 20.80 27.68 15.10
CA LEU A 230 22.22 27.84 14.87
C LEU A 230 22.44 29.08 13.99
N ASP A 231 23.31 29.97 14.44
CA ASP A 231 23.65 31.18 13.72
C ASP A 231 25.16 31.40 13.77
N PRO A 232 25.90 30.93 12.77
CA PRO A 232 27.35 31.10 12.71
C PRO A 232 27.80 32.55 12.74
N SER A 233 26.95 33.52 12.38
CA SER A 233 27.32 34.93 12.31
C SER A 233 27.30 35.64 13.67
N SER A 234 26.59 35.10 14.65
CA SER A 234 26.52 35.66 16.02
C SER A 234 27.55 35.09 16.98
N SER A 235 28.51 34.30 16.50
CA SER A 235 29.58 33.74 17.32
C SER A 235 30.95 34.05 16.73
N ASP A 236 31.90 34.39 17.60
CA ASP A 236 33.30 34.63 17.21
C ASP A 236 34.07 33.32 16.95
N ASP A 237 33.54 32.16 17.37
CA ASP A 237 34.21 30.85 17.17
C ASP A 237 33.92 30.31 15.76
N LYS A 238 34.96 30.37 14.91
CA LYS A 238 34.92 29.93 13.51
C LYS A 238 34.57 28.45 13.34
N ARG A 239 34.69 27.61 14.38
CA ARG A 239 34.36 26.17 14.33
C ARG A 239 32.87 25.91 14.11
N ILE A 240 32.00 26.86 14.49
CA ILE A 240 30.56 26.77 14.20
C ILE A 240 30.31 26.86 12.69
N ALA A 241 30.90 27.87 12.03
CA ALA A 241 30.81 28.01 10.58
C ALA A 241 31.45 26.81 9.87
N HIS A 242 32.61 26.36 10.35
CA HIS A 242 33.29 25.19 9.80
C HIS A 242 32.44 23.91 9.89
N THR A 243 31.69 23.71 10.99
CA THR A 243 30.76 22.58 11.11
C THR A 243 29.68 22.61 10.02
N VAL A 244 29.14 23.79 9.72
CA VAL A 244 28.14 23.97 8.67
C VAL A 244 28.73 23.68 7.29
N ASP A 245 29.96 24.12 7.03
CA ASP A 245 30.64 23.88 5.76
C ASP A 245 30.94 22.39 5.57
N LEU A 246 31.44 21.70 6.60
CA LEU A 246 31.66 20.25 6.55
C LEU A 246 30.36 19.48 6.26
N LEU A 247 29.21 19.90 6.79
CA LEU A 247 27.92 19.28 6.47
C LEU A 247 27.52 19.52 5.01
N ARG A 248 27.83 20.68 4.45
CA ARG A 248 27.59 20.97 3.02
C ARG A 248 28.52 20.17 2.12
N ASP A 249 29.79 20.04 2.51
CA ASP A 249 30.80 19.25 1.79
C ASP A 249 30.45 17.76 1.74
N MET A 250 29.68 17.25 2.72
CA MET A 250 29.09 15.91 2.67
C MET A 250 27.99 15.76 1.62
N GLY A 251 27.55 16.83 0.95
CA GLY A 251 26.47 16.80 -0.04
C GLY A 251 25.07 17.04 0.54
N MET A 252 24.96 17.58 1.76
CA MET A 252 23.67 17.93 2.37
C MET A 252 23.33 19.40 2.15
N THR A 253 22.05 19.69 1.95
CA THR A 253 21.55 21.06 1.95
C THR A 253 21.38 21.53 3.39
N VAL A 254 22.20 22.48 3.85
CA VAL A 254 22.11 23.02 5.22
C VAL A 254 21.42 24.38 5.20
N LEU A 255 20.28 24.47 5.86
CA LEU A 255 19.49 25.69 5.96
C LEU A 255 19.46 26.21 7.40
N LEU A 256 19.86 27.46 7.59
CA LEU A 256 19.95 28.11 8.90
C LEU A 256 18.67 28.91 9.20
N GLY A 257 18.36 29.06 10.49
CA GLY A 257 17.20 29.80 10.97
C GLY A 257 15.88 29.05 10.80
N ASP A 258 14.85 29.53 11.48
CA ASP A 258 13.49 29.03 11.33
C ASP A 258 12.81 29.64 10.09
N ARG A 259 11.77 28.98 9.57
CA ARG A 259 10.99 29.55 8.47
C ARG A 259 10.18 30.76 8.98
N PRO A 260 10.01 31.80 8.14
CA PRO A 260 9.20 32.95 8.51
C PRO A 260 7.74 32.54 8.74
N ASP A 261 7.05 33.25 9.63
CA ASP A 261 5.66 32.94 10.00
C ASP A 261 4.67 33.15 8.84
N ASN A 262 5.04 33.99 7.87
CA ASN A 262 4.28 34.27 6.65
C ASN A 262 4.56 33.27 5.53
N LEU A 263 4.66 31.97 5.84
CA LEU A 263 4.57 31.00 4.76
C LEU A 263 3.23 31.24 4.08
N PRO A 264 3.20 31.42 2.74
CA PRO A 264 1.94 31.35 2.04
C PRO A 264 1.42 29.96 2.35
N VAL A 265 0.45 29.88 3.26
CA VAL A 265 -0.59 28.88 3.20
C VAL A 265 -1.29 29.24 1.90
N SER A 266 -0.65 28.94 0.76
CA SER A 266 -1.32 28.86 -0.52
C SER A 266 -2.52 28.05 -0.18
N SER A 267 -3.68 28.70 -0.20
CA SER A 267 -4.93 28.07 0.12
C SER A 267 -4.96 26.80 -0.70
N VAL A 268 -4.70 25.65 -0.05
CA VAL A 268 -4.64 24.33 -0.71
C VAL A 268 -6.07 23.94 -1.13
N THR A 269 -7.01 24.90 -1.10
CA THR A 269 -8.21 25.02 -1.92
C THR A 269 -7.92 25.29 -3.40
N GLY A 270 -6.66 25.19 -3.86
CA GLY A 270 -6.44 24.59 -5.15
C GLY A 270 -6.96 23.17 -5.03
N ALA A 271 -8.29 23.02 -5.20
CA ALA A 271 -8.96 21.75 -5.33
C ALA A 271 -8.01 20.88 -6.12
N SER A 272 -7.49 19.79 -5.52
CA SER A 272 -7.02 18.69 -6.35
C SER A 272 -8.13 18.53 -7.36
N THR A 273 -7.90 18.92 -8.61
CA THR A 273 -8.75 18.48 -9.72
C THR A 273 -8.74 16.99 -9.51
N ILE A 274 -9.85 16.46 -8.98
CA ILE A 274 -9.96 15.05 -8.66
C ILE A 274 -9.76 14.40 -10.02
N THR A 275 -8.55 13.89 -10.25
CA THR A 275 -8.24 13.26 -11.50
C THR A 275 -9.06 11.98 -11.49
N GLU A 276 -10.11 11.95 -12.30
CA GLU A 276 -11.00 10.80 -12.34
C GLU A 276 -10.23 9.64 -12.97
N LEU A 277 -10.01 8.57 -12.20
CA LEU A 277 -9.33 7.39 -12.71
C LEU A 277 -10.28 6.62 -13.63
N VAL A 278 -9.84 6.36 -14.86
CA VAL A 278 -10.55 5.55 -15.86
C VAL A 278 -9.66 4.40 -16.33
N PRO A 279 -10.22 3.24 -16.71
CA PRO A 279 -9.41 2.18 -17.31
C PRO A 279 -8.87 2.61 -18.67
N THR A 280 -7.76 2.03 -19.13
CA THR A 280 -7.30 2.14 -20.52
C THR A 280 -8.22 1.36 -21.46
N THR A 281 -8.24 1.70 -22.75
CA THR A 281 -9.03 0.94 -23.75
C THR A 281 -8.49 -0.47 -23.98
N ARG A 282 -7.21 -0.73 -23.70
CA ARG A 282 -6.66 -2.09 -23.62
C ARG A 282 -6.79 -2.62 -22.19
N VAL A 283 -7.65 -3.61 -21.96
CA VAL A 283 -7.89 -4.19 -20.63
C VAL A 283 -7.26 -5.58 -20.56
N ASN A 284 -6.42 -5.80 -19.56
CA ASN A 284 -5.84 -7.09 -19.24
C ASN A 284 -6.68 -7.81 -18.16
N LEU A 285 -7.13 -9.03 -18.45
CA LEU A 285 -8.02 -9.80 -17.61
C LEU A 285 -7.25 -10.84 -16.80
N ASP A 286 -7.29 -10.70 -15.47
CA ASP A 286 -6.86 -11.74 -14.53
C ASP A 286 -7.83 -12.93 -14.53
N LEU A 287 -7.37 -14.08 -14.04
CA LEU A 287 -8.17 -15.32 -13.93
C LEU A 287 -9.51 -15.09 -13.22
N SER A 288 -9.50 -14.31 -12.14
CA SER A 288 -10.70 -14.03 -11.34
C SER A 288 -11.82 -13.37 -12.17
N ILE A 289 -11.46 -12.59 -13.18
CA ILE A 289 -12.41 -11.89 -14.05
C ILE A 289 -12.87 -12.78 -15.19
N LEU A 290 -12.01 -13.65 -15.71
CA LEU A 290 -12.45 -14.67 -16.67
C LEU A 290 -13.55 -15.54 -16.08
N ILE A 291 -13.42 -15.94 -14.80
CA ILE A 291 -14.47 -16.67 -14.08
C ILE A 291 -15.71 -15.81 -13.89
N ALA A 292 -15.54 -14.53 -13.51
CA ALA A 292 -16.67 -13.64 -13.31
C ALA A 292 -17.46 -13.35 -14.59
N PHE A 293 -16.79 -13.26 -15.74
CA PHE A 293 -17.40 -13.01 -17.05
C PHE A 293 -18.13 -14.22 -17.64
N ILE A 294 -17.99 -15.42 -17.07
CA ILE A 294 -18.75 -16.60 -17.51
C ILE A 294 -19.74 -17.09 -16.46
N SER A 295 -19.57 -16.62 -15.21
CA SER A 295 -20.40 -16.98 -14.07
C SER A 295 -21.88 -16.74 -14.34
N ASP A 296 -22.71 -17.70 -13.95
CA ASP A 296 -24.14 -17.56 -14.04
C ASP A 296 -24.69 -16.39 -13.20
N LEU A 297 -24.04 -16.00 -12.10
CA LEU A 297 -24.43 -14.81 -11.30
C LEU A 297 -24.46 -13.53 -12.16
N THR A 298 -23.51 -13.44 -13.08
CA THR A 298 -23.36 -12.31 -13.99
C THR A 298 -24.45 -12.34 -15.05
N HIS A 299 -24.76 -13.50 -15.63
CA HIS A 299 -25.64 -13.59 -16.81
C HIS A 299 -27.11 -13.87 -16.50
N ALA A 300 -27.43 -14.58 -15.42
CA ALA A 300 -28.79 -14.95 -15.08
C ALA A 300 -29.67 -13.73 -14.78
N ALA A 301 -30.98 -13.89 -14.98
CA ALA A 301 -31.97 -12.91 -14.57
C ALA A 301 -31.83 -12.60 -13.07
N LEU A 302 -31.87 -11.30 -12.73
CA LEU A 302 -31.74 -10.86 -11.34
C LEU A 302 -32.97 -11.33 -10.52
N PRO A 303 -32.77 -11.71 -9.25
CA PRO A 303 -33.88 -11.92 -8.31
C PRO A 303 -34.70 -10.64 -8.14
N ALA A 304 -36.00 -10.78 -7.92
CA ALA A 304 -36.89 -9.64 -7.64
C ALA A 304 -36.72 -9.13 -6.21
N THR A 305 -36.34 -9.99 -5.26
CA THR A 305 -36.13 -9.61 -3.85
C THR A 305 -34.86 -10.22 -3.26
N THR A 306 -34.42 -9.67 -2.13
CA THR A 306 -33.28 -10.17 -1.36
C THR A 306 -33.50 -11.58 -0.85
N GLU A 307 -34.73 -11.92 -0.50
CA GLU A 307 -35.13 -13.24 -0.02
C GLU A 307 -35.07 -14.26 -1.15
N GLU A 308 -35.51 -13.89 -2.36
CA GLU A 308 -35.36 -14.75 -3.54
C GLU A 308 -33.88 -15.03 -3.83
N ALA A 309 -33.01 -14.01 -3.71
CA ALA A 309 -31.57 -14.17 -3.90
C ALA A 309 -30.96 -15.20 -2.92
N GLU A 310 -31.41 -15.20 -1.66
CA GLU A 310 -30.99 -16.19 -0.67
C GLU A 310 -31.52 -17.59 -0.99
N GLN A 311 -32.80 -17.70 -1.37
CA GLN A 311 -33.46 -18.97 -1.68
C GLN A 311 -32.82 -19.71 -2.86
N ARG A 312 -32.28 -18.98 -3.85
CA ARG A 312 -31.61 -19.57 -5.02
C ARG A 312 -30.40 -20.43 -4.69
N PHE A 313 -29.74 -20.19 -3.56
CA PHE A 313 -28.53 -20.92 -3.18
C PHE A 313 -28.70 -21.78 -1.92
N VAL A 314 -29.93 -21.91 -1.41
CA VAL A 314 -30.21 -22.87 -0.32
C VAL A 314 -29.97 -24.28 -0.85
N PRO A 315 -28.97 -25.02 -0.32
CA PRO A 315 -28.70 -26.37 -0.79
C PRO A 315 -29.92 -27.28 -0.55
N SER A 316 -30.27 -28.10 -1.53
CA SER A 316 -31.36 -29.08 -1.36
C SER A 316 -30.97 -30.16 -0.35
N ALA A 317 -31.96 -30.77 0.31
CA ALA A 317 -31.73 -31.85 1.27
C ALA A 317 -30.98 -33.03 0.63
N SER A 318 -31.30 -33.36 -0.63
CA SER A 318 -30.62 -34.41 -1.40
C SER A 318 -29.15 -34.06 -1.71
N TYR A 319 -28.84 -32.79 -1.95
CA TYR A 319 -27.47 -32.33 -2.17
C TYR A 319 -26.63 -32.42 -0.89
N ILE A 320 -27.21 -32.03 0.25
CA ILE A 320 -26.56 -32.14 1.57
C ILE A 320 -26.27 -33.63 1.87
N GLU A 321 -27.25 -34.51 1.64
CA GLU A 321 -27.11 -35.94 1.88
C GLU A 321 -26.07 -36.60 0.94
N TRP A 322 -26.06 -36.20 -0.34
CA TRP A 322 -25.02 -36.60 -1.28
C TRP A 322 -23.62 -36.19 -0.80
N LYS A 323 -23.46 -34.95 -0.33
CA LYS A 323 -22.18 -34.43 0.18
C LYS A 323 -21.71 -35.23 1.40
N ARG A 324 -22.60 -35.47 2.36
CA ARG A 324 -22.32 -36.29 3.56
C ARG A 324 -21.94 -37.74 3.20
N SER A 325 -22.68 -38.38 2.29
CA SER A 325 -22.39 -39.73 1.80
C SER A 325 -21.00 -39.85 1.15
N ARG A 326 -20.59 -38.83 0.39
CA ARG A 326 -19.27 -38.79 -0.23
C ARG A 326 -18.13 -38.56 0.78
N LEU A 327 -18.35 -37.75 1.81
CA LEU A 327 -17.41 -37.57 2.92
C LEU A 327 -17.16 -38.89 3.66
N ARG A 328 -18.22 -39.64 3.94
CA ARG A 328 -18.14 -41.00 4.52
C ARG A 328 -17.33 -41.95 3.65
N THR A 329 -17.56 -41.92 2.34
CA THR A 329 -16.84 -42.76 1.37
C THR A 329 -15.34 -42.43 1.28
N LYS A 330 -14.96 -41.16 1.47
CA LYS A 330 -13.55 -40.71 1.38
C LYS A 330 -12.72 -41.10 2.62
N ARG A 331 -13.34 -41.24 3.80
CA ARG A 331 -12.62 -41.52 5.06
C ARG A 331 -12.34 -43.01 5.31
N GLY A 332 -12.87 -43.91 4.47
CA GLY A 332 -12.70 -45.36 4.65
C GLY A 332 -13.57 -45.89 5.80
N GLN A 333 -13.78 -47.20 5.80
CA GLN A 333 -14.82 -47.88 6.61
C GLN A 333 -14.47 -48.04 8.10
N ASP A 334 -13.31 -47.55 8.54
CA ASP A 334 -12.76 -47.74 9.90
C ASP A 334 -12.63 -46.43 10.72
N GLY A 335 -13.10 -45.30 10.20
CA GLY A 335 -13.14 -44.04 10.97
C GLY A 335 -14.45 -43.93 11.75
N GLU A 336 -14.38 -43.98 13.08
CA GLU A 336 -15.51 -43.68 13.99
C GLU A 336 -16.25 -42.39 13.55
N ASP A 337 -17.57 -42.39 13.74
CA ASP A 337 -18.50 -41.29 13.45
C ASP A 337 -18.06 -39.97 14.11
N ASP A 338 -17.18 -39.24 13.42
CA ASP A 338 -16.63 -37.97 13.85
C ASP A 338 -17.65 -36.87 13.51
N ALA A 339 -18.68 -36.76 14.35
CA ALA A 339 -19.77 -35.79 14.21
C ALA A 339 -19.26 -34.35 13.99
N ASP A 340 -18.07 -34.03 14.51
CA ASP A 340 -17.40 -32.75 14.34
C ASP A 340 -17.01 -32.49 12.87
N ALA A 341 -16.59 -33.52 12.13
CA ALA A 341 -16.21 -33.40 10.72
C ALA A 341 -17.43 -33.25 9.77
N GLU A 342 -18.57 -33.87 10.11
CA GLU A 342 -19.83 -33.64 9.38
C GLU A 342 -20.35 -32.22 9.63
N ALA A 343 -20.23 -31.73 10.87
CA ALA A 343 -20.60 -30.36 11.23
C ALA A 343 -19.74 -29.30 10.52
N GLU A 344 -18.42 -29.49 10.43
CA GLU A 344 -17.53 -28.59 9.68
C GLU A 344 -17.88 -28.53 8.18
N ALA A 345 -18.20 -29.68 7.57
CA ALA A 345 -18.52 -29.76 6.14
C ALA A 345 -19.87 -29.10 5.79
N ASP A 346 -20.83 -29.15 6.71
CA ASP A 346 -22.11 -28.45 6.61
C ASP A 346 -21.93 -26.94 6.81
N ASP A 347 -21.12 -26.53 7.78
CA ASP A 347 -20.80 -25.12 8.02
C ASP A 347 -20.10 -24.49 6.79
N ASP A 348 -19.15 -25.19 6.17
CA ASP A 348 -18.50 -24.74 4.94
C ASP A 348 -19.47 -24.65 3.76
N LEU A 349 -20.46 -25.55 3.67
CA LEU A 349 -21.49 -25.48 2.63
C LEU A 349 -22.39 -24.25 2.82
N ILE A 350 -22.79 -23.99 4.07
CA ILE A 350 -23.62 -22.85 4.45
C ILE A 350 -22.89 -21.53 4.21
N LYS A 351 -21.58 -21.46 4.52
CA LYS A 351 -20.74 -20.30 4.21
C LYS A 351 -20.69 -20.05 2.70
N HIS A 352 -20.51 -21.11 1.91
CA HIS A 352 -20.44 -20.99 0.45
C HIS A 352 -21.77 -20.54 -0.16
N SER A 353 -22.91 -21.14 0.25
CA SER A 353 -24.23 -20.70 -0.24
C SER A 353 -24.53 -19.26 0.13
N ARG A 354 -24.20 -18.85 1.36
CA ARG A 354 -24.35 -17.46 1.81
C ARG A 354 -23.46 -16.51 1.01
N ALA A 355 -22.24 -16.91 0.67
CA ALA A 355 -21.35 -16.11 -0.15
C ALA A 355 -21.90 -15.90 -1.57
N LEU A 356 -22.46 -16.94 -2.20
CA LEU A 356 -23.12 -16.82 -3.51
C LEU A 356 -24.35 -15.91 -3.45
N ALA A 357 -25.20 -16.05 -2.43
CA ALA A 357 -26.34 -15.17 -2.23
C ALA A 357 -25.92 -13.70 -2.07
N GLU A 358 -24.83 -13.44 -1.34
CA GLU A 358 -24.29 -12.09 -1.19
C GLU A 358 -23.77 -11.53 -2.53
N GLN A 359 -23.04 -12.32 -3.31
CA GLN A 359 -22.61 -11.93 -4.65
C GLN A 359 -23.80 -11.65 -5.59
N GLN A 360 -24.90 -12.40 -5.46
CA GLN A 360 -26.12 -12.16 -6.22
C GLN A 360 -26.80 -10.84 -5.81
N LYS A 361 -26.85 -10.52 -4.51
CA LYS A 361 -27.35 -9.23 -4.00
C LYS A 361 -26.49 -8.06 -4.49
N GLN A 362 -25.18 -8.26 -4.59
CA GLN A 362 -24.28 -7.27 -5.21
C GLN A 362 -24.64 -7.04 -6.68
N GLU A 363 -24.87 -8.09 -7.47
CA GLU A 363 -25.33 -7.97 -8.86
C GLU A 363 -26.66 -7.25 -9.02
N MET A 364 -27.58 -7.38 -8.04
CA MET A 364 -28.84 -6.62 -8.00
C MET A 364 -28.61 -5.12 -7.80
N THR A 365 -27.55 -4.74 -7.08
CA THR A 365 -27.23 -3.33 -6.76
C THR A 365 -26.39 -2.70 -7.87
N GLN A 366 -25.33 -3.39 -8.31
CA GLN A 366 -24.39 -2.94 -9.32
C GLN A 366 -23.85 -4.15 -10.08
N GLY A 367 -24.38 -4.37 -11.29
CA GLY A 367 -23.95 -5.50 -12.12
C GLY A 367 -22.54 -5.32 -12.66
N LEU A 368 -21.73 -6.39 -12.63
CA LEU A 368 -20.33 -6.37 -13.06
C LEU A 368 -20.17 -5.82 -14.49
N LEU A 369 -20.92 -6.37 -15.46
CA LEU A 369 -20.79 -5.94 -16.86
C LEU A 369 -21.28 -4.50 -17.07
N HIS A 370 -22.30 -4.05 -16.32
CA HIS A 370 -22.75 -2.66 -16.34
C HIS A 370 -21.65 -1.71 -15.87
N GLU A 371 -20.97 -2.03 -14.78
CA GLU A 371 -19.85 -1.22 -14.28
C GLU A 371 -18.69 -1.21 -15.28
N VAL A 372 -18.36 -2.37 -15.86
CA VAL A 372 -17.31 -2.46 -16.87
C VAL A 372 -17.63 -1.59 -18.08
N HIS A 373 -18.86 -1.70 -18.62
CA HIS A 373 -19.33 -0.89 -19.74
C HIS A 373 -19.30 0.60 -19.41
N LYS A 374 -19.82 1.00 -18.24
CA LYS A 374 -19.85 2.39 -17.78
C LYS A 374 -18.46 3.02 -17.73
N ARG A 375 -17.48 2.32 -17.15
CA ARG A 375 -16.10 2.81 -17.01
C ARG A 375 -15.37 2.87 -18.35
N LEU A 376 -15.56 1.87 -19.21
CA LEU A 376 -14.99 1.87 -20.55
C LEU A 376 -15.59 2.98 -21.41
N SER A 377 -16.88 3.29 -21.26
CA SER A 377 -17.53 4.42 -21.96
C SER A 377 -16.94 5.78 -21.57
N MET A 378 -16.31 5.89 -20.40
CA MET A 378 -15.61 7.13 -19.98
C MET A 378 -14.21 7.27 -20.60
N SER A 379 -13.58 6.15 -20.95
CA SER A 379 -12.22 6.08 -21.50
C SER A 379 -12.19 6.01 -23.03
N SER A 380 -13.16 5.29 -23.60
CA SER A 380 -13.28 5.07 -25.03
C SER A 380 -13.58 6.38 -25.76
N LYS A 381 -12.98 6.51 -26.94
CA LYS A 381 -13.30 7.61 -27.87
C LYS A 381 -14.52 7.28 -28.73
N SER A 382 -14.94 6.02 -28.75
CA SER A 382 -16.05 5.54 -29.56
C SER A 382 -17.28 5.23 -28.71
N ALA A 383 -18.45 5.69 -29.17
CA ALA A 383 -19.71 5.41 -28.48
C ALA A 383 -20.07 3.92 -28.43
N ASP A 384 -19.52 3.12 -29.35
CA ASP A 384 -19.75 1.68 -29.47
C ASP A 384 -18.64 0.82 -28.83
N LEU A 385 -17.66 1.45 -28.17
CA LEU A 385 -16.50 0.79 -27.56
C LEU A 385 -15.63 -0.02 -28.55
N SER A 386 -15.70 0.24 -29.85
CA SER A 386 -14.93 -0.51 -30.88
C SER A 386 -13.40 -0.34 -30.78
N ASP A 387 -12.91 0.64 -30.03
CA ASP A 387 -11.50 0.84 -29.71
C ASP A 387 -11.02 0.08 -28.46
N VAL A 388 -11.94 -0.61 -27.75
CA VAL A 388 -11.63 -1.41 -26.57
C VAL A 388 -11.16 -2.81 -26.96
N GLU A 389 -10.06 -3.25 -26.37
CA GLU A 389 -9.51 -4.60 -26.57
C GLU A 389 -9.31 -5.32 -25.25
N PHE A 390 -9.71 -6.59 -25.20
CA PHE A 390 -9.50 -7.45 -24.04
C PHE A 390 -8.36 -8.44 -24.28
N TRP A 391 -7.48 -8.54 -23.30
CA TRP A 391 -6.30 -9.41 -23.32
C TRP A 391 -6.27 -10.31 -22.08
N THR A 392 -5.65 -11.47 -22.18
CA THR A 392 -5.37 -12.31 -21.00
C THR A 392 -4.11 -13.14 -21.21
N THR A 393 -3.56 -13.68 -20.12
CA THR A 393 -2.41 -14.58 -20.17
C THR A 393 -2.83 -15.99 -20.57
N LYS A 394 -1.92 -16.73 -21.22
CA LYS A 394 -2.14 -18.14 -21.56
C LYS A 394 -2.45 -18.98 -20.31
N GLU A 395 -1.76 -18.71 -19.20
CA GLU A 395 -1.96 -19.41 -17.93
C GLU A 395 -3.37 -19.16 -17.37
N ALA A 396 -3.83 -17.90 -17.34
CA ALA A 396 -5.17 -17.56 -16.86
C ALA A 396 -6.25 -18.23 -17.71
N ARG A 397 -6.12 -18.21 -19.03
CA ARG A 397 -7.01 -18.95 -19.95
C ARG A 397 -7.04 -20.45 -19.64
N ASP A 398 -5.87 -21.10 -19.63
CA ASP A 398 -5.77 -22.56 -19.47
C ASP A 398 -6.28 -23.01 -18.10
N ARG A 399 -6.10 -22.18 -17.07
CA ARG A 399 -6.65 -22.42 -15.73
C ARG A 399 -8.15 -22.19 -15.68
N CYS A 400 -8.67 -21.15 -16.33
CA CYS A 400 -10.12 -20.92 -16.46
C CYS A 400 -10.81 -22.13 -17.09
N LEU A 401 -10.32 -22.60 -18.24
CA LEU A 401 -10.86 -23.78 -18.94
C LEU A 401 -10.88 -25.02 -18.04
N ARG A 402 -9.81 -25.29 -17.30
CA ARG A 402 -9.74 -26.44 -16.36
C ARG A 402 -10.71 -26.32 -15.20
N ILE A 403 -10.88 -25.13 -14.63
CA ILE A 403 -11.82 -24.89 -13.54
C ILE A 403 -13.25 -25.15 -14.04
N VAL A 404 -13.63 -24.55 -15.15
CA VAL A 404 -14.99 -24.64 -15.70
C VAL A 404 -15.31 -26.06 -16.17
N ALA A 405 -14.36 -26.75 -16.81
CA ALA A 405 -14.55 -28.15 -17.21
C ALA A 405 -14.84 -29.07 -16.02
N LYS A 406 -14.30 -28.76 -14.83
CA LYS A 406 -14.49 -29.56 -13.64
C LYS A 406 -15.75 -29.20 -12.85
N ILE A 407 -15.98 -27.91 -12.63
CA ILE A 407 -17.01 -27.44 -11.69
C ILE A 407 -18.07 -26.52 -12.30
N GLY A 408 -17.87 -26.02 -13.52
CA GLY A 408 -18.85 -25.17 -14.18
C GLY A 408 -20.08 -25.95 -14.63
N GLY A 409 -21.24 -25.30 -14.61
CA GLY A 409 -22.49 -25.83 -15.15
C GLY A 409 -22.54 -25.79 -16.69
N PRO A 410 -23.60 -26.35 -17.31
CA PRO A 410 -23.79 -26.35 -18.76
C PRO A 410 -23.64 -24.98 -19.43
N ASP A 411 -24.25 -23.94 -18.88
CA ASP A 411 -24.19 -22.59 -19.45
C ASP A 411 -22.84 -21.92 -19.23
N GLU A 412 -22.23 -22.07 -18.06
CA GLU A 412 -20.88 -21.58 -17.77
C GLU A 412 -19.83 -22.23 -18.70
N ARG A 413 -19.98 -23.54 -18.99
CA ARG A 413 -19.13 -24.27 -19.95
C ARG A 413 -19.29 -23.75 -21.36
N ARG A 414 -20.53 -23.59 -21.82
CA ARG A 414 -20.80 -22.98 -23.13
C ARG A 414 -20.18 -21.60 -23.24
N ARG A 415 -20.33 -20.74 -22.21
CA ARG A 415 -19.78 -19.39 -22.24
C ARG A 415 -18.26 -19.40 -22.32
N VAL A 416 -17.58 -20.29 -21.61
CA VAL A 416 -16.10 -20.37 -21.70
C VAL A 416 -15.63 -20.89 -23.06
N GLU A 417 -16.36 -21.83 -23.67
CA GLU A 417 -16.07 -22.32 -25.03
C GLU A 417 -16.29 -21.22 -26.08
N ALA A 418 -17.34 -20.42 -25.91
CA ALA A 418 -17.61 -19.25 -26.73
C ALA A 418 -16.59 -18.13 -26.52
N LEU A 419 -16.05 -17.98 -25.31
CA LEU A 419 -15.04 -17.00 -24.96
C LEU A 419 -13.67 -17.31 -25.61
N PHE A 420 -13.36 -18.61 -25.71
CA PHE A 420 -12.14 -19.12 -26.32
C PHE A 420 -12.48 -20.10 -27.45
N PRO A 421 -13.06 -19.61 -28.56
CA PRO A 421 -13.56 -20.46 -29.63
C PRO A 421 -12.42 -21.21 -30.31
N SER A 422 -12.68 -22.47 -30.67
CA SER A 422 -11.81 -23.23 -31.58
C SER A 422 -11.65 -22.50 -32.91
N GLY A 423 -10.50 -22.66 -33.58
CA GLY A 423 -10.15 -21.90 -34.79
C GLY A 423 -11.16 -21.99 -35.95
N ASP A 424 -12.02 -23.01 -35.95
CA ASP A 424 -13.04 -23.22 -36.98
C ASP A 424 -14.39 -22.52 -36.68
N CYS A 425 -14.58 -21.94 -35.49
CA CYS A 425 -15.83 -21.28 -35.10
C CYS A 425 -15.80 -19.79 -35.51
N PRO A 426 -16.74 -19.31 -36.36
CA PRO A 426 -16.85 -17.90 -36.70
C PRO A 426 -17.09 -17.03 -35.46
N LEU A 427 -16.38 -15.89 -35.36
CA LEU A 427 -16.50 -14.97 -34.21
C LEU A 427 -17.94 -14.54 -33.92
N LYS A 428 -18.75 -14.31 -34.96
CA LYS A 428 -20.16 -13.94 -34.81
C LYS A 428 -21.00 -15.06 -34.15
N GLN A 429 -20.68 -16.32 -34.45
CA GLN A 429 -21.34 -17.46 -33.81
C GLN A 429 -20.89 -17.58 -32.35
N ALA A 430 -19.60 -17.45 -32.07
CA ALA A 430 -19.07 -17.43 -30.71
C ALA A 430 -19.72 -16.32 -29.88
N GLU A 431 -19.92 -15.14 -30.44
CA GLU A 431 -20.60 -14.03 -29.75
C GLU A 431 -22.06 -14.35 -29.42
N GLN A 432 -22.81 -14.93 -30.36
CA GLN A 432 -24.18 -15.38 -30.10
C GLN A 432 -24.23 -16.46 -29.00
N GLU A 433 -23.30 -17.41 -29.06
CA GLU A 433 -23.19 -18.48 -28.07
C GLU A 433 -22.75 -17.98 -26.70
N TYR A 434 -21.96 -16.91 -26.59
CA TYR A 434 -21.60 -16.32 -25.30
C TYR A 434 -22.80 -15.62 -24.65
N TRP A 435 -23.54 -14.82 -25.42
CA TRP A 435 -24.66 -14.03 -24.90
C TRP A 435 -25.99 -14.79 -24.79
N ARG A 436 -26.08 -16.03 -25.32
CA ARG A 436 -27.30 -16.83 -25.23
C ARG A 436 -27.72 -17.04 -23.77
N GLU A 437 -29.01 -16.81 -23.51
CA GLU A 437 -29.63 -16.87 -22.17
C GLU A 437 -29.03 -15.90 -21.15
N SER A 438 -28.31 -14.87 -21.62
CA SER A 438 -27.91 -13.76 -20.77
C SER A 438 -29.03 -12.72 -20.64
N ARG A 439 -29.11 -12.08 -19.47
CA ARG A 439 -29.92 -10.88 -19.26
C ARG A 439 -29.42 -9.65 -20.03
N TYR A 440 -28.22 -9.73 -20.61
CA TYR A 440 -27.62 -8.66 -21.39
C TYR A 440 -27.82 -8.89 -22.90
N PRO A 441 -27.98 -7.82 -23.70
CA PRO A 441 -28.06 -7.96 -25.15
C PRO A 441 -26.73 -8.43 -25.74
N VAL A 442 -26.80 -9.00 -26.93
CA VAL A 442 -25.61 -9.37 -27.71
C VAL A 442 -24.79 -8.10 -27.98
N ASN A 443 -23.46 -8.18 -27.89
CA ASN A 443 -22.52 -7.07 -28.04
C ASN A 443 -22.65 -6.00 -26.93
N PHE A 444 -23.25 -6.33 -25.78
CA PHE A 444 -23.29 -5.39 -24.63
C PHE A 444 -21.87 -4.95 -24.21
N LEU A 445 -20.89 -5.84 -24.33
CA LEU A 445 -19.46 -5.51 -24.32
C LEU A 445 -18.80 -6.14 -25.55
N PRO A 446 -17.86 -5.44 -26.22
CA PRO A 446 -17.10 -6.00 -27.35
C PRO A 446 -16.00 -6.95 -26.85
N LEU A 447 -16.40 -8.00 -26.12
CA LEU A 447 -15.50 -8.90 -25.41
C LEU A 447 -14.68 -9.80 -26.34
N LEU A 448 -15.24 -10.12 -27.52
CA LEU A 448 -14.67 -11.09 -28.45
C LEU A 448 -13.99 -10.39 -29.64
N PRO A 449 -12.79 -10.86 -30.07
CA PRO A 449 -12.00 -11.93 -29.45
C PRO A 449 -11.22 -11.44 -28.23
N ILE A 450 -11.14 -12.25 -27.16
CA ILE A 450 -10.13 -12.05 -26.12
C ILE A 450 -8.77 -12.48 -26.70
N ARG A 451 -7.84 -11.54 -26.75
CA ARG A 451 -6.48 -11.78 -27.25
C ARG A 451 -5.63 -12.44 -26.16
N ILE A 452 -4.74 -13.33 -26.57
CA ILE A 452 -3.88 -14.08 -25.64
C ILE A 452 -2.44 -13.64 -25.87
N TYR A 453 -1.74 -13.29 -24.79
CA TYR A 453 -0.33 -12.94 -24.90
C TYR A 453 0.50 -14.13 -25.44
N PRO A 454 1.43 -13.87 -26.39
CA PRO A 454 2.12 -14.93 -27.11
C PRO A 454 3.12 -15.71 -26.24
N THR A 455 3.69 -15.04 -25.24
CA THR A 455 4.73 -15.58 -24.36
C THR A 455 4.26 -15.60 -22.90
N ALA A 456 4.95 -16.37 -22.05
CA ALA A 456 4.65 -16.40 -20.61
C ALA A 456 5.00 -15.08 -19.92
N THR A 457 6.04 -14.40 -20.41
CA THR A 457 6.53 -13.12 -19.89
C THR A 457 6.77 -12.13 -21.03
N PRO A 458 6.53 -10.83 -20.82
CA PRO A 458 6.81 -9.81 -21.82
C PRO A 458 8.31 -9.74 -22.12
N GLU A 459 8.66 -9.82 -23.41
CA GLU A 459 10.02 -9.66 -23.94
C GLU A 459 10.32 -8.15 -24.13
N ASP A 460 11.47 -7.71 -23.61
CA ASP A 460 11.95 -6.32 -23.49
C ASP A 460 10.98 -5.29 -22.87
N PRO A 461 11.46 -4.38 -21.99
CA PRO A 461 10.60 -3.36 -21.40
C PRO A 461 10.21 -2.33 -22.47
N SER A 462 8.96 -2.37 -22.94
CA SER A 462 8.35 -1.14 -23.41
C SER A 462 8.44 -0.11 -22.29
N GLN A 463 8.82 1.14 -22.60
CA GLN A 463 8.94 2.17 -21.58
C GLN A 463 7.63 2.22 -20.77
N PRO A 464 7.69 1.94 -19.45
CA PRO A 464 6.48 1.88 -18.64
C PRO A 464 5.75 3.22 -18.71
N THR A 465 4.43 3.16 -18.84
CA THR A 465 3.59 4.35 -19.05
C THR A 465 3.54 5.28 -17.83
N SER A 466 3.98 4.80 -16.66
CA SER A 466 4.10 5.58 -15.43
C SER A 466 5.16 5.00 -14.50
N GLN A 467 5.67 5.82 -13.57
CA GLN A 467 6.53 5.35 -12.47
C GLN A 467 5.87 4.23 -11.64
N PHE A 468 4.55 4.30 -11.43
CA PHE A 468 3.81 3.24 -10.74
C PHE A 468 3.83 1.93 -11.53
N ALA A 469 3.62 1.96 -12.84
CA ALA A 469 3.69 0.78 -13.70
C ALA A 469 5.10 0.19 -13.70
N ALA A 470 6.14 1.01 -13.78
CA ALA A 470 7.55 0.57 -13.69
C ALA A 470 7.83 -0.15 -12.35
N ALA A 471 7.36 0.45 -11.25
CA ALA A 471 7.49 -0.12 -9.92
C ALA A 471 6.72 -1.44 -9.76
N LEU A 472 5.51 -1.53 -10.32
CA LEU A 472 4.70 -2.75 -10.31
C LEU A 472 5.35 -3.85 -11.14
N GLU A 473 5.86 -3.51 -12.34
CA GLU A 473 6.56 -4.43 -13.23
C GLU A 473 7.81 -5.01 -12.55
N ALA A 474 8.69 -4.14 -12.02
CA ALA A 474 9.87 -4.56 -11.26
C ALA A 474 9.48 -5.45 -10.07
N THR A 475 8.39 -5.09 -9.37
CA THR A 475 7.89 -5.87 -8.25
C THR A 475 7.49 -7.28 -8.69
N CYS A 476 6.75 -7.42 -9.78
CA CYS A 476 6.32 -8.69 -10.35
C CYS A 476 7.50 -9.55 -10.82
N ARG A 477 8.47 -8.97 -11.54
CA ARG A 477 9.65 -9.72 -12.02
C ARG A 477 10.43 -10.33 -10.88
N ASP A 478 10.71 -9.57 -9.83
CA ASP A 478 11.37 -10.07 -8.62
C ASP A 478 10.59 -11.19 -7.91
N LEU A 479 9.25 -11.07 -7.86
CA LEU A 479 8.39 -12.09 -7.24
C LEU A 479 8.45 -13.41 -8.01
N LEU A 480 8.51 -13.35 -9.35
CA LEU A 480 8.63 -14.52 -10.21
C LEU A 480 10.03 -15.15 -10.14
N VAL A 481 11.10 -14.35 -10.03
CA VAL A 481 12.48 -14.84 -9.87
C VAL A 481 12.65 -15.69 -8.60
N GLN A 482 11.90 -15.39 -7.53
CA GLN A 482 11.97 -16.16 -6.29
C GLN A 482 11.36 -17.57 -6.39
N GLY A 483 10.60 -17.83 -7.46
CA GLY A 483 9.95 -19.09 -7.77
C GLY A 483 8.70 -19.39 -6.92
N PRO A 484 7.89 -20.36 -7.36
CA PRO A 484 6.72 -20.82 -6.62
C PRO A 484 7.12 -21.61 -5.37
N THR A 485 6.22 -21.65 -4.38
CA THR A 485 6.29 -22.59 -3.24
C THR A 485 5.06 -23.49 -3.21
N ASP A 486 5.28 -24.80 -3.11
CA ASP A 486 4.22 -25.80 -3.14
C ASP A 486 3.43 -25.87 -1.82
N ASN A 487 3.93 -25.24 -0.75
CA ASN A 487 3.34 -25.37 0.59
C ASN A 487 3.17 -24.04 1.35
N PRO A 488 2.03 -23.34 1.21
CA PRO A 488 1.79 -22.05 1.87
C PRO A 488 1.77 -22.13 3.40
N LYS A 489 1.51 -23.30 3.99
CA LYS A 489 1.53 -23.52 5.45
C LYS A 489 2.95 -23.67 6.02
N GLN A 490 3.95 -23.96 5.18
CA GLN A 490 5.36 -24.10 5.58
C GLN A 490 6.23 -22.93 5.12
N ALA A 491 5.67 -21.99 4.35
CA ALA A 491 6.36 -20.75 4.04
C ALA A 491 6.53 -19.95 5.35
N PRO A 492 7.77 -19.61 5.75
CA PRO A 492 7.96 -18.74 6.90
C PRO A 492 7.19 -17.44 6.65
N PRO A 493 6.53 -16.86 7.67
CA PRO A 493 5.87 -15.58 7.49
C PRO A 493 6.94 -14.59 6.98
N PRO A 494 6.69 -13.88 5.87
CA PRO A 494 7.63 -12.90 5.35
C PRO A 494 8.17 -12.00 6.48
N PRO A 495 9.50 -11.84 6.60
CA PRO A 495 10.16 -11.21 7.76
C PRO A 495 9.74 -9.75 8.00
N THR A 496 9.00 -9.15 7.08
CA THR A 496 8.50 -7.77 7.09
C THR A 496 7.16 -7.60 7.80
N TRP A 497 6.40 -8.67 8.07
CA TRP A 497 5.02 -8.57 8.57
C TRP A 497 4.91 -8.25 10.07
N GLN A 498 5.97 -8.51 10.84
CA GLN A 498 5.99 -8.18 12.27
C GLN A 498 6.43 -6.74 12.57
N LYS A 499 6.92 -5.97 11.58
CA LYS A 499 7.57 -4.66 11.84
C LYS A 499 6.87 -3.43 11.27
N ALA A 500 5.94 -3.58 10.33
CA ALA A 500 5.31 -2.41 9.70
C ALA A 500 4.14 -1.79 10.49
N ASN A 501 3.54 -2.52 11.45
CA ASN A 501 2.40 -2.03 12.23
C ASN A 501 2.73 -2.01 13.72
N GLY A 502 3.17 -0.84 14.21
CA GLY A 502 3.22 -0.51 15.64
C GLY A 502 1.85 -0.16 16.23
N ALA A 503 0.75 -0.58 15.59
CA ALA A 503 -0.60 -0.53 16.13
C ALA A 503 -1.17 -1.94 15.99
N ALA A 504 -1.58 -2.54 17.10
CA ALA A 504 -2.25 -3.83 17.14
C ALA A 504 -3.52 -3.74 16.27
N LEU A 505 -3.51 -4.40 15.12
CA LEU A 505 -4.74 -4.73 14.42
C LEU A 505 -5.44 -5.79 15.26
N HIS A 506 -6.72 -5.55 15.59
CA HIS A 506 -7.55 -6.50 16.32
C HIS A 506 -7.62 -7.83 15.55
N SER A 507 -7.53 -8.96 16.26
CA SER A 507 -7.61 -10.32 15.68
C SER A 507 -8.81 -10.52 14.74
N GLU A 508 -9.90 -9.77 14.93
CA GLU A 508 -11.09 -9.80 14.08
C GLU A 508 -10.86 -9.33 12.63
N GLU A 509 -9.95 -8.38 12.38
CA GLU A 509 -9.62 -7.95 11.01
C GLU A 509 -8.76 -9.00 10.30
N ILE A 510 -7.92 -9.73 11.02
CA ILE A 510 -7.09 -10.82 10.47
C ILE A 510 -7.98 -12.02 10.10
N GLU A 511 -9.00 -12.35 10.90
CA GLU A 511 -10.00 -13.37 10.57
C GLU A 511 -10.87 -12.99 9.36
N LYS A 512 -11.39 -11.76 9.30
CA LYS A 512 -12.17 -11.28 8.14
C LYS A 512 -11.34 -11.22 6.85
N LEU A 513 -10.05 -10.91 6.94
CA LEU A 513 -9.11 -10.89 5.81
C LEU A 513 -8.60 -12.27 5.39
N SER A 514 -8.69 -13.28 6.27
CA SER A 514 -8.42 -14.68 5.94
C SER A 514 -9.59 -15.27 5.14
N ALA A 515 -10.83 -14.98 5.55
CA ALA A 515 -12.03 -15.42 4.85
C ALA A 515 -12.11 -14.92 3.39
N THR A 516 -11.50 -13.78 3.07
CA THR A 516 -11.44 -13.24 1.69
C THR A 516 -10.39 -13.94 0.80
N LEU A 517 -9.34 -14.53 1.38
CA LEU A 517 -8.38 -15.40 0.67
C LEU A 517 -8.93 -16.81 0.49
N ASP A 518 -9.86 -17.22 1.34
CA ASP A 518 -10.59 -18.48 1.17
C ASP A 518 -11.53 -18.44 -0.04
N ASN A 519 -12.03 -17.25 -0.42
CA ASN A 519 -12.79 -17.07 -1.67
C ASN A 519 -11.97 -17.24 -2.96
N THR A 520 -10.63 -17.17 -2.90
CA THR A 520 -9.74 -17.60 -4.00
C THR A 520 -9.11 -18.98 -3.75
N SER A 521 -9.33 -19.55 -2.57
CA SER A 521 -8.90 -20.90 -2.19
C SER A 521 -10.03 -21.93 -2.27
N ILE A 522 -11.14 -21.63 -2.97
CA ILE A 522 -12.26 -22.52 -3.31
C ILE A 522 -11.84 -23.62 -4.32
N VAL A 523 -10.68 -24.23 -4.10
CA VAL A 523 -10.22 -25.47 -4.75
C VAL A 523 -10.00 -26.57 -3.71
N GLN A 524 -10.01 -26.27 -2.41
CA GLN A 524 -9.90 -27.30 -1.39
C GLN A 524 -11.27 -27.83 -0.99
N GLN A 525 -11.75 -28.82 -1.75
CA GLN A 525 -12.28 -30.10 -1.24
C GLN A 525 -13.05 -30.83 -2.37
N GLN A 526 -12.31 -31.41 -3.32
CA GLN A 526 -12.79 -32.46 -4.22
C GLN A 526 -11.71 -33.55 -4.36
N THR A 527 -12.13 -34.81 -4.44
CA THR A 527 -11.38 -36.04 -4.11
C THR A 527 -10.55 -36.67 -5.25
N SER A 528 -9.75 -37.71 -4.90
CA SER A 528 -9.04 -38.72 -5.73
C SER A 528 -7.57 -38.41 -6.10
N PRO A 529 -6.57 -39.31 -5.87
CA PRO A 529 -5.13 -39.01 -6.04
C PRO A 529 -4.63 -38.82 -7.49
N GLY A 530 -5.52 -38.76 -8.49
CA GLY A 530 -5.15 -38.72 -9.91
C GLY A 530 -5.66 -37.50 -10.70
N ASP A 531 -6.60 -36.71 -10.17
CA ASP A 531 -7.33 -35.66 -10.91
C ASP A 531 -7.54 -34.36 -10.09
N GLU A 532 -6.59 -34.01 -9.21
CA GLU A 532 -6.67 -32.75 -8.46
C GLU A 532 -6.40 -31.56 -9.40
N ILE A 533 -7.28 -30.54 -9.38
CA ILE A 533 -6.91 -29.23 -9.92
C ILE A 533 -5.79 -28.76 -9.01
N GLY A 534 -4.55 -28.81 -9.49
CA GLY A 534 -3.40 -28.37 -8.71
C GLY A 534 -3.67 -26.99 -8.11
N ARG A 535 -3.42 -26.85 -6.81
CA ARG A 535 -3.50 -25.57 -6.12
C ARG A 535 -2.70 -24.54 -6.91
N ALA A 536 -3.21 -23.30 -6.97
CA ALA A 536 -2.43 -22.24 -7.59
C ALA A 536 -1.07 -22.17 -6.89
N SER A 537 -0.01 -22.23 -7.69
CA SER A 537 1.33 -21.95 -7.20
C SER A 537 1.31 -20.55 -6.61
N VAL A 538 1.72 -20.44 -5.36
CA VAL A 538 1.86 -19.15 -4.68
C VAL A 538 3.33 -18.75 -4.70
N THR A 539 3.60 -17.45 -4.75
CA THR A 539 4.98 -16.99 -4.70
C THR A 539 5.60 -17.31 -3.35
N ARG A 540 6.87 -17.73 -3.35
CA ARG A 540 7.63 -17.97 -2.10
C ARG A 540 7.71 -16.71 -1.23
N ALA A 541 7.79 -15.54 -1.86
CA ALA A 541 7.89 -14.24 -1.18
C ALA A 541 6.63 -13.89 -0.39
N ASN A 542 5.46 -14.18 -0.95
CA ASN A 542 4.18 -13.80 -0.39
C ASN A 542 3.11 -14.86 -0.75
N PRO A 543 2.69 -15.69 0.21
CA PRO A 543 1.75 -16.79 -0.05
C PRO A 543 0.33 -16.30 -0.41
N LYS A 544 0.06 -15.00 -0.30
CA LYS A 544 -1.20 -14.39 -0.75
C LYS A 544 -1.23 -14.09 -2.26
N LEU A 545 -0.07 -14.15 -2.93
CA LEU A 545 0.05 -13.86 -4.36
C LEU A 545 0.22 -15.17 -5.12
N THR A 546 -0.72 -15.44 -6.01
CA THR A 546 -0.67 -16.57 -6.95
C THR A 546 0.12 -16.19 -8.20
N GLU A 547 0.83 -17.18 -8.77
CA GLU A 547 1.70 -16.98 -9.94
C GLU A 547 0.93 -16.39 -11.14
N HIS A 548 -0.24 -16.95 -11.50
CA HIS A 548 -1.10 -16.40 -12.55
C HIS A 548 -1.49 -14.92 -12.35
N THR A 549 -1.76 -14.50 -11.11
CA THR A 549 -2.11 -13.10 -10.82
C THR A 549 -0.88 -12.21 -10.93
N VAL A 550 0.30 -12.70 -10.54
CA VAL A 550 1.58 -11.99 -10.75
C VAL A 550 1.90 -11.85 -12.24
N HIS A 551 1.71 -12.88 -13.04
CA HIS A 551 1.86 -12.80 -14.50
C HIS A 551 0.86 -11.83 -15.12
N SER A 552 -0.40 -11.87 -14.69
CA SER A 552 -1.42 -10.93 -15.19
C SER A 552 -1.04 -9.49 -14.87
N MET A 553 -0.66 -9.19 -13.62
CA MET A 553 -0.20 -7.85 -13.22
C MET A 553 1.06 -7.42 -13.97
N LEU A 554 2.01 -8.34 -14.22
CA LEU A 554 3.23 -8.07 -14.98
C LEU A 554 2.91 -7.62 -16.41
N TRP A 555 2.04 -8.35 -17.10
CA TRP A 555 1.61 -8.01 -18.47
C TRP A 555 0.87 -6.67 -18.51
N GLY A 556 -0.01 -6.43 -17.55
CA GLY A 556 -0.68 -5.15 -17.36
C GLY A 556 0.29 -3.99 -17.30
N ALA A 557 1.22 -4.06 -16.35
CA ALA A 557 2.22 -3.04 -16.09
C ALA A 557 3.16 -2.82 -17.28
N ALA A 558 3.71 -3.90 -17.84
CA ALA A 558 4.67 -3.84 -18.95
C ALA A 558 4.02 -3.25 -20.23
N CYS A 559 2.79 -3.65 -20.54
CA CYS A 559 2.09 -3.19 -21.76
C CYS A 559 1.32 -1.88 -21.58
N GLY A 560 1.39 -1.23 -20.41
CA GLY A 560 0.63 -0.01 -20.13
C GLY A 560 -0.89 -0.20 -20.20
N SER A 561 -1.38 -1.39 -19.84
CA SER A 561 -2.80 -1.75 -19.87
C SER A 561 -3.35 -1.89 -18.46
N THR A 562 -4.60 -1.47 -18.24
CA THR A 562 -5.29 -1.66 -16.96
C THR A 562 -5.51 -3.14 -16.72
N THR A 563 -5.01 -3.66 -15.60
CA THR A 563 -5.32 -5.03 -15.16
C THR A 563 -6.60 -5.04 -14.33
N LEU A 564 -7.64 -5.67 -14.86
CA LEU A 564 -8.90 -5.92 -14.18
C LEU A 564 -8.79 -7.22 -13.36
N THR A 565 -9.09 -7.14 -12.06
CA THR A 565 -9.07 -8.30 -11.14
C THR A 565 -10.16 -8.17 -10.08
N ALA A 566 -10.68 -9.30 -9.59
CA ALA A 566 -11.53 -9.32 -8.40
C ALA A 566 -10.74 -9.63 -7.11
N ASN A 567 -9.43 -9.87 -7.22
CA ASN A 567 -8.59 -10.26 -6.08
C ASN A 567 -8.02 -9.03 -5.35
N ARG A 568 -8.87 -8.35 -4.57
CA ARG A 568 -8.50 -7.18 -3.76
C ARG A 568 -7.37 -7.47 -2.77
N ALA A 569 -7.32 -8.69 -2.23
CA ALA A 569 -6.28 -9.11 -1.30
C ALA A 569 -4.90 -9.14 -1.97
N SER A 570 -4.82 -9.63 -3.21
CA SER A 570 -3.60 -9.59 -4.01
C SER A 570 -3.16 -8.17 -4.32
N VAL A 571 -4.08 -7.27 -4.69
CA VAL A 571 -3.74 -5.85 -4.94
C VAL A 571 -3.16 -5.18 -3.69
N LYS A 572 -3.78 -5.39 -2.51
CA LYS A 572 -3.23 -4.91 -1.23
C LYS A 572 -1.84 -5.49 -0.95
N ALA A 573 -1.62 -6.77 -1.29
CA ALA A 573 -0.32 -7.40 -1.14
C ALA A 573 0.74 -6.78 -2.07
N PHE A 574 0.43 -6.52 -3.35
CA PHE A 574 1.33 -5.83 -4.29
C PHE A 574 1.70 -4.43 -3.80
N LEU A 575 0.71 -3.61 -3.44
CA LEU A 575 0.96 -2.25 -2.95
C LEU A 575 1.86 -2.23 -1.71
N ARG A 576 1.74 -3.25 -0.86
CA ARG A 576 2.62 -3.41 0.31
C ARG A 576 4.02 -3.86 -0.08
N GLU A 577 4.17 -4.80 -1.00
CA GLU A 577 5.50 -5.21 -1.51
C GLU A 577 6.23 -4.05 -2.19
N MET A 578 5.54 -3.28 -3.02
CA MET A 578 6.08 -2.05 -3.64
C MET A 578 6.57 -1.07 -2.57
N ARG A 579 5.75 -0.81 -1.54
CA ARG A 579 6.12 0.07 -0.42
C ARG A 579 7.33 -0.43 0.36
N VAL A 580 7.42 -1.75 0.60
CA VAL A 580 8.56 -2.37 1.31
C VAL A 580 9.86 -2.16 0.55
N ARG A 581 9.81 -2.21 -0.78
CA ARG A 581 10.98 -2.03 -1.65
C ARG A 581 11.35 -0.57 -1.90
N GLY A 582 10.68 0.37 -1.21
CA GLY A 582 10.89 1.80 -1.44
C GLY A 582 10.42 2.26 -2.82
N LEU A 583 9.70 1.42 -3.56
CA LEU A 583 9.13 1.78 -4.84
C LEU A 583 7.87 2.61 -4.57
N GLY A 584 7.96 3.93 -4.80
CA GLY A 584 6.90 4.89 -4.50
C GLY A 584 5.54 4.43 -5.02
N THR A 585 4.51 4.50 -4.17
CA THR A 585 3.13 4.15 -4.53
C THR A 585 2.37 5.33 -5.16
N GLY A 586 3.07 6.42 -5.46
CA GLY A 586 2.50 7.71 -5.82
C GLY A 586 2.80 8.10 -7.24
N GLY A 587 1.76 8.19 -8.07
CA GLY A 587 1.82 8.81 -9.39
C GLY A 587 1.67 10.31 -9.28
N VAL A 588 2.68 11.05 -9.75
CA VAL A 588 2.52 12.17 -10.68
C VAL A 588 3.83 12.33 -11.45
N ASP A 589 3.94 11.71 -12.63
CA ASP A 589 4.80 12.27 -13.68
C ASP A 589 3.97 13.39 -14.33
N ALA A 590 3.87 14.54 -13.65
CA ALA A 590 3.46 15.76 -14.31
C ALA A 590 4.62 16.24 -15.19
N LEU A 591 4.88 15.51 -16.28
CA LEU A 591 5.56 16.11 -17.41
C LEU A 591 4.67 17.26 -17.87
N GLU A 592 5.24 18.46 -17.79
CA GLU A 592 4.73 19.70 -18.37
C GLU A 592 4.49 19.51 -19.88
N ASN A 593 3.41 18.84 -20.27
CA ASN A 593 2.91 18.88 -21.62
C ASN A 593 1.40 18.60 -21.65
N ASP A 594 0.70 19.53 -22.28
CA ASP A 594 -0.71 19.51 -22.67
C ASP A 594 -1.71 20.05 -21.62
N SER A 595 -1.65 21.37 -21.45
CA SER A 595 -2.56 22.22 -20.65
C SER A 595 -4.02 22.26 -21.13
N ASN A 596 -4.59 21.16 -21.63
CA ASN A 596 -5.97 21.15 -22.12
C ASN A 596 -6.74 19.83 -22.00
N LYS A 597 -6.19 18.77 -21.37
CA LYS A 597 -6.95 17.55 -21.10
C LYS A 597 -7.60 17.66 -19.73
N ARG A 598 -8.94 17.49 -19.68
CA ARG A 598 -9.72 17.31 -18.45
C ARG A 598 -8.98 16.31 -17.55
N GLY A 599 -8.96 16.57 -16.23
CA GLY A 599 -8.28 15.76 -15.23
C GLY A 599 -8.82 14.33 -15.16
N VAL A 600 -8.37 13.48 -16.07
CA VAL A 600 -8.67 12.05 -16.17
C VAL A 600 -7.34 11.34 -16.30
N GLU A 601 -7.10 10.32 -15.48
CA GLU A 601 -5.85 9.56 -15.42
C GLU A 601 -6.13 8.09 -15.65
N ASP A 602 -5.22 7.42 -16.36
CA ASP A 602 -5.35 5.99 -16.66
C ASP A 602 -5.04 5.16 -15.41
N ALA A 603 -5.98 4.31 -15.02
CA ALA A 603 -5.79 3.33 -13.96
C ALA A 603 -4.85 2.21 -14.44
N VAL A 604 -3.89 1.83 -13.60
CA VAL A 604 -3.01 0.68 -13.87
C VAL A 604 -3.66 -0.62 -13.37
N ILE A 605 -4.41 -0.54 -12.27
CA ILE A 605 -5.14 -1.68 -11.70
C ILE A 605 -6.62 -1.28 -11.54
N TRP A 606 -7.53 -2.19 -11.85
CA TRP A 606 -8.96 -2.02 -11.62
C TRP A 606 -9.48 -3.20 -10.81
N THR A 607 -9.99 -2.92 -9.61
CA THR A 607 -10.63 -3.91 -8.73
C THR A 607 -12.14 -3.83 -8.78
N VAL A 608 -12.77 -5.01 -8.88
CA VAL A 608 -14.23 -5.20 -8.82
C VAL A 608 -14.57 -6.27 -7.78
N ASP A 609 -15.84 -6.43 -7.47
CA ASP A 609 -16.29 -7.49 -6.56
C ASP A 609 -16.17 -8.89 -7.19
N PRO A 610 -15.86 -9.92 -6.38
CA PRO A 610 -15.71 -11.29 -6.87
C PRO A 610 -17.03 -11.91 -7.30
N ARG A 611 -16.94 -12.80 -8.30
CA ARG A 611 -18.01 -13.69 -8.72
C ARG A 611 -17.47 -15.11 -8.83
N SER A 612 -18.21 -16.04 -8.25
CA SER A 612 -17.91 -17.47 -8.31
C SER A 612 -18.76 -18.14 -9.39
N LEU A 613 -18.34 -19.32 -9.84
CA LEU A 613 -19.22 -20.21 -10.59
C LEU A 613 -20.36 -20.65 -9.66
N ALA A 614 -21.59 -20.59 -10.13
CA ALA A 614 -22.77 -20.70 -9.29
C ALA A 614 -23.87 -21.59 -9.86
N GLU A 615 -23.84 -21.87 -11.17
CA GLU A 615 -24.90 -22.63 -11.86
C GLU A 615 -25.16 -23.99 -11.20
N GLY A 616 -24.10 -24.74 -10.88
CA GLY A 616 -24.21 -26.06 -10.24
C GLY A 616 -24.72 -26.05 -8.78
N MET A 617 -24.88 -24.87 -8.18
CA MET A 617 -25.38 -24.70 -6.80
C MET A 617 -26.75 -24.04 -6.72
N ARG A 618 -27.37 -23.76 -7.86
CA ARG A 618 -28.69 -23.18 -7.94
C ARG A 618 -29.78 -24.21 -7.63
N SER A 619 -30.61 -23.90 -6.64
CA SER A 619 -31.72 -24.77 -6.22
C SER A 619 -32.82 -24.88 -7.28
N ASP A 620 -32.99 -23.84 -8.10
CA ASP A 620 -33.99 -23.78 -9.16
C ASP A 620 -33.59 -24.55 -10.44
N PHE A 621 -32.32 -24.93 -10.57
CA PHE A 621 -31.84 -25.82 -11.64
C PHE A 621 -31.98 -27.31 -11.30
N THR A 622 -31.98 -27.68 -10.02
CA THR A 622 -32.05 -29.09 -9.57
C THR A 622 -33.40 -29.79 -9.78
N THR A 623 -34.36 -29.13 -10.44
CA THR A 623 -35.71 -29.65 -10.71
C THR A 623 -35.96 -30.16 -12.13
N GLN A 624 -34.94 -30.31 -12.98
CA GLN A 624 -35.09 -30.92 -14.31
C GLN A 624 -34.40 -32.27 -14.46
#